data_AF-M2Y0V7-F1
#
_entry.id   AF-M2Y0V7-F1
#
_cell.length_a   1.000
_cell.length_b   1.000
_cell.length_c   1.000
_cell.angle_alpha   90.00
_cell.angle_beta   90.00
_cell.angle_gamma   90.00
#
_symmetry.space_group_name_H-M   'P 1'
#
loop_
_entity.id
_entity.type
_entity.pdbx_description
1 polymer ?
#
loop_
_entity_poly.entity_id
_entity_poly.type
_entity_poly.pdbx_seq_one_letter_code
_entity_poly.pdbx_strand_id
1 'polypeptide(L)'
;MRNWEAGVIALSIGVAASIALYLYYSRQLTIEKPVKSEEVPTKSQKKKKKRKQKNKHKVNHNEDEELDRIIAEINGSSTLPETDKLRANLTPESTSNEELQDKVNSRKSKTQANKFEEDLRAAVNVSLASVHDTGVANGPREERVLASLNQITDWHLLDAATRFLIAQWCHTVYCTLTTQSSVQEMSAEEVESFRTSLEKTYLQPAWDILNTKNNSLNAEDRTRFAALQLEISCRLHSPELMIQAYNAAIGAMSDSVSPQDRLVLYASAAIIGNPEEVKRVGKQLASKELEILHTASMRESSMIDYGALYHLSVRLAEVGKNLGFEIKYEWKAYKVTKAIYRLRKGAGVAPLRPGVGEEWNEQERNEDAQLIRTGAIVHYVNPGPVKIPITGFGGRHEMVLFGYVDVTDGTEQVRHTDFYTLKRSSKDSSLWVGKELVTMHALTGARAGSKVAEGILDVQLYMQPDPEASWKVL
;
A
#
# COMPACT_ATOMS: atom_id res chain seq x y z
N MET A 1 12.80 13.98 -26.75
CA MET A 1 13.08 14.15 -25.31
C MET A 1 11.77 13.91 -24.58
N ARG A 2 11.75 12.92 -23.67
CA ARG A 2 10.56 12.27 -23.09
C ARG A 2 10.08 13.07 -21.88
N ASN A 3 8.88 13.64 -21.95
CA ASN A 3 8.24 14.42 -20.88
C ASN A 3 6.95 13.76 -20.35
N TRP A 4 6.93 12.43 -20.20
CA TRP A 4 5.75 11.70 -19.69
C TRP A 4 6.03 10.86 -18.43
N GLU A 5 7.29 10.79 -17.97
CA GLU A 5 7.69 9.99 -16.81
C GLU A 5 7.64 10.76 -15.46
N ALA A 6 7.18 12.02 -15.45
CA ALA A 6 7.06 12.85 -14.24
C ALA A 6 5.61 13.07 -13.76
N GLY A 7 4.60 12.57 -14.49
CA GLY A 7 3.18 12.77 -14.19
C GLY A 7 2.51 11.67 -13.36
N VAL A 8 3.26 10.68 -12.88
CA VAL A 8 2.73 9.47 -12.20
C VAL A 8 3.10 9.43 -10.70
N ILE A 9 3.66 10.51 -10.14
CA ILE A 9 4.22 10.52 -8.77
C ILE A 9 3.45 11.42 -7.78
N ALA A 10 2.39 12.12 -8.19
CA ALA A 10 1.69 13.06 -7.31
C ALA A 10 0.18 12.80 -7.21
N LEU A 11 -0.23 11.77 -6.44
CA LEU A 11 -1.49 11.71 -5.64
C LEU A 11 -1.82 10.31 -5.05
N SER A 12 -0.82 9.59 -4.50
CA SER A 12 -1.02 8.27 -3.84
C SER A 12 -0.72 8.29 -2.33
N ILE A 13 -1.06 9.37 -1.63
CA ILE A 13 -0.66 9.65 -0.23
C ILE A 13 -1.91 9.51 0.64
N GLY A 14 -2.01 8.55 1.56
CA GLY A 14 -1.45 8.76 2.89
C GLY A 14 -0.30 7.84 3.27
N VAL A 15 -0.20 6.67 2.63
CA VAL A 15 0.75 5.62 3.04
C VAL A 15 1.77 5.34 1.95
N ALA A 16 1.33 4.93 0.76
CA ALA A 16 2.24 4.51 -0.30
C ALA A 16 3.07 5.66 -0.87
N ALA A 17 2.51 6.86 -1.03
CA ALA A 17 3.30 8.01 -1.44
C ALA A 17 3.91 8.81 -0.29
N SER A 18 3.53 8.64 0.99
CA SER A 18 4.42 9.06 2.08
C SER A 18 5.71 8.24 2.07
N ILE A 19 5.56 6.92 1.89
CA ILE A 19 6.67 5.97 1.72
C ILE A 19 7.48 6.24 0.44
N ALA A 20 6.82 6.43 -0.71
CA ALA A 20 7.50 6.64 -1.98
C ALA A 20 8.14 8.03 -2.09
N LEU A 21 7.49 9.09 -1.58
CA LEU A 21 8.04 10.44 -1.53
C LEU A 21 9.24 10.50 -0.57
N TYR A 22 9.16 9.83 0.59
CA TYR A 22 10.29 9.72 1.51
C TYR A 22 11.46 8.92 0.93
N LEU A 23 11.21 7.77 0.28
CA LEU A 23 12.25 6.98 -0.38
C LEU A 23 12.87 7.74 -1.56
N TYR A 24 12.09 8.55 -2.28
CA TYR A 24 12.56 9.43 -3.35
C TYR A 24 13.49 10.52 -2.83
N TYR A 25 13.11 11.25 -1.76
CA TYR A 25 13.96 12.27 -1.14
C TYR A 25 15.20 11.68 -0.45
N SER A 26 15.08 10.50 0.16
CA SER A 26 16.21 9.81 0.80
C SER A 26 17.28 9.36 -0.20
N ARG A 27 16.88 9.01 -1.44
CA ARG A 27 17.82 8.72 -2.54
C ARG A 27 18.51 9.97 -3.09
N GLN A 28 17.88 11.14 -3.04
CA GLN A 28 18.50 12.41 -3.43
C GLN A 28 19.55 12.87 -2.40
N LEU A 29 19.28 12.68 -1.11
CA LEU A 29 20.21 13.01 -0.02
C LEU A 29 21.47 12.12 0.03
N THR A 30 21.47 10.97 -0.67
CA THR A 30 22.67 10.13 -0.80
C THR A 30 23.60 10.56 -1.94
N ILE A 31 23.24 11.61 -2.71
CA ILE A 31 24.03 12.15 -3.84
C ILE A 31 24.67 13.51 -3.47
N GLU A 32 24.67 13.91 -2.20
CA GLU A 32 25.58 14.97 -1.76
C GLU A 32 27.02 14.45 -1.73
N LYS A 33 27.81 15.03 -2.63
CA LYS A 33 29.20 14.73 -2.94
C LYS A 33 30.04 14.51 -1.67
N PRO A 34 30.97 13.55 -1.65
CA PRO A 34 31.97 13.50 -0.58
C PRO A 34 32.75 14.81 -0.58
N VAL A 35 32.67 15.53 0.53
CA VAL A 35 33.62 16.59 0.87
C VAL A 35 34.99 15.94 0.85
N LYS A 36 35.87 16.40 -0.04
CA LYS A 36 37.28 16.00 -0.07
C LYS A 36 37.90 16.40 1.27
N SER A 37 38.09 15.45 2.16
CA SER A 37 39.03 15.61 3.27
C SER A 37 40.44 15.60 2.70
N GLU A 38 41.20 16.67 2.93
CA GLU A 38 42.62 16.75 2.65
C GLU A 38 43.37 15.62 3.37
N GLU A 39 44.06 14.77 2.59
CA GLU A 39 44.98 13.76 3.12
C GLU A 39 46.31 14.42 3.53
N VAL A 40 46.66 14.32 4.81
CA VAL A 40 48.05 14.44 5.29
C VAL A 40 48.64 13.02 5.33
N PRO A 41 49.82 12.77 4.74
CA PRO A 41 50.31 11.41 4.52
C PRO A 41 51.07 10.88 5.74
N THR A 42 50.76 9.66 6.17
CA THR A 42 51.70 8.86 6.97
C THR A 42 51.90 7.48 6.35
N LYS A 43 53.18 7.12 6.24
CA LYS A 43 53.74 5.98 5.52
C LYS A 43 53.62 4.67 6.31
N SER A 44 53.60 3.58 5.55
CA SER A 44 54.00 2.19 5.91
C SER A 44 52.86 1.36 6.52
N GLN A 45 52.53 0.15 6.08
CA GLN A 45 53.39 -0.95 5.65
C GLN A 45 52.74 -1.88 4.60
N LYS A 46 53.60 -2.41 3.71
CA LYS A 46 53.35 -3.50 2.78
C LYS A 46 53.36 -4.87 3.49
N LYS A 47 52.45 -5.79 3.10
CA LYS A 47 52.70 -7.20 2.67
C LYS A 47 51.35 -7.94 2.50
N LYS A 48 50.91 -8.25 1.28
CA LYS A 48 51.16 -9.46 0.44
C LYS A 48 50.42 -10.75 0.87
N LYS A 49 49.48 -11.20 0.01
CA LYS A 49 49.23 -12.57 -0.58
C LYS A 49 47.71 -12.76 -0.75
N LYS A 50 47.08 -12.80 -1.95
CA LYS A 50 47.16 -13.67 -3.15
C LYS A 50 46.95 -15.18 -2.91
N ARG A 51 45.98 -15.73 -3.67
CA ARG A 51 45.59 -17.14 -3.99
C ARG A 51 44.31 -17.60 -3.27
N LYS A 52 43.34 -18.28 -3.89
CA LYS A 52 43.30 -19.07 -5.14
C LYS A 52 41.82 -19.29 -5.55
N GLN A 53 41.49 -19.07 -6.83
CA GLN A 53 40.42 -19.79 -7.53
C GLN A 53 40.92 -21.20 -7.89
N LYS A 54 40.03 -22.20 -7.87
CA LYS A 54 40.06 -23.35 -8.79
C LYS A 54 38.71 -24.09 -8.83
N ASN A 55 38.14 -24.10 -10.03
CA ASN A 55 37.47 -25.17 -10.76
C ASN A 55 36.24 -25.87 -10.17
N LYS A 56 35.14 -25.82 -10.95
CA LYS A 56 34.44 -27.02 -11.44
C LYS A 56 33.89 -26.79 -12.85
N HIS A 57 34.42 -27.55 -13.80
CA HIS A 57 33.76 -27.94 -15.03
C HIS A 57 33.08 -29.29 -14.75
N LYS A 58 31.81 -29.45 -15.14
CA LYS A 58 31.39 -30.62 -15.93
C LYS A 58 30.02 -30.37 -16.58
N VAL A 59 30.02 -30.61 -17.88
CA VAL A 59 28.93 -30.62 -18.86
C VAL A 59 28.21 -31.99 -18.80
N ASN A 60 26.90 -31.99 -19.08
CA ASN A 60 26.09 -33.01 -19.76
C ASN A 60 24.86 -32.23 -20.27
N HIS A 61 24.63 -31.96 -21.57
CA HIS A 61 24.19 -32.84 -22.66
C HIS A 61 22.96 -33.70 -22.32
N ASN A 62 21.78 -33.20 -22.71
CA ASN A 62 20.77 -33.86 -23.56
C ASN A 62 19.46 -33.06 -23.47
N GLU A 63 18.98 -32.51 -24.58
CA GLU A 63 17.57 -32.19 -24.88
C GLU A 63 17.52 -31.38 -26.19
N ASP A 64 17.71 -32.06 -27.32
CA ASP A 64 17.59 -31.51 -28.69
C ASP A 64 16.93 -32.53 -29.64
N GLU A 65 16.02 -33.37 -29.11
CA GLU A 65 15.31 -34.42 -29.89
C GLU A 65 13.78 -34.25 -29.93
N GLU A 66 13.23 -33.11 -29.49
CA GLU A 66 11.77 -32.90 -29.40
C GLU A 66 11.21 -31.81 -30.35
N LEU A 67 12.04 -31.23 -31.22
CA LEU A 67 11.59 -30.23 -32.20
C LEU A 67 11.37 -30.75 -33.63
N ASP A 68 11.92 -31.93 -33.98
CA ASP A 68 11.81 -32.49 -35.34
C ASP A 68 10.54 -33.33 -35.58
N ARG A 69 9.74 -33.59 -34.55
CA ARG A 69 8.47 -34.37 -34.68
C ARG A 69 7.24 -33.52 -34.99
N ILE A 70 7.27 -32.20 -34.77
CA ILE A 70 6.10 -31.32 -34.94
C ILE A 70 5.99 -30.77 -36.38
N ILE A 71 7.07 -30.82 -37.16
CA ILE A 71 7.09 -30.28 -38.54
C ILE A 71 6.57 -31.32 -39.57
N ALA A 72 6.40 -32.58 -39.19
CA ALA A 72 5.93 -33.66 -40.08
C ALA A 72 4.39 -33.82 -40.17
N GLU A 73 3.60 -33.09 -39.37
CA GLU A 73 2.14 -33.28 -39.28
C GLU A 73 1.31 -32.18 -39.97
N ILE A 74 1.94 -31.16 -40.56
CA ILE A 74 1.24 -30.01 -41.18
C ILE A 74 1.14 -30.11 -42.72
N ASN A 75 1.78 -31.08 -43.36
CA ASN A 75 1.78 -31.22 -44.82
C ASN A 75 1.25 -32.58 -45.28
N GLY A 76 -0.05 -32.70 -45.52
CA GLY A 76 -0.61 -33.89 -46.17
C GLY A 76 -2.11 -33.85 -46.49
N SER A 77 -2.43 -33.69 -47.79
CA SER A 77 -3.69 -34.01 -48.47
C SER A 77 -4.85 -33.01 -48.32
N SER A 78 -5.13 -32.11 -49.27
CA SER A 78 -5.60 -32.29 -50.67
C SER A 78 -6.98 -32.96 -50.79
N THR A 79 -7.96 -32.23 -51.33
CA THR A 79 -8.60 -32.49 -52.64
C THR A 79 -9.62 -31.39 -52.98
N LEU A 80 -9.46 -30.79 -54.17
CA LEU A 80 -10.47 -30.06 -54.93
C LEU A 80 -11.52 -31.05 -55.51
N PRO A 81 -12.67 -30.56 -56.00
CA PRO A 81 -12.80 -30.56 -57.46
C PRO A 81 -13.44 -29.31 -58.07
N GLU A 82 -12.88 -28.97 -59.24
CA GLU A 82 -13.49 -28.51 -60.49
C GLU A 82 -14.68 -27.53 -60.50
N THR A 83 -14.38 -26.41 -61.14
CA THR A 83 -15.28 -25.52 -61.85
C THR A 83 -15.93 -26.20 -63.06
N ASP A 84 -17.25 -26.03 -63.23
CA ASP A 84 -17.77 -25.69 -64.56
C ASP A 84 -19.12 -24.95 -64.50
N LYS A 85 -19.12 -23.79 -65.19
CA LYS A 85 -20.21 -23.09 -65.87
C LYS A 85 -21.63 -23.15 -65.29
N LEU A 86 -22.15 -21.98 -64.91
CA LEU A 86 -23.42 -21.48 -65.46
C LEU A 86 -23.48 -19.95 -65.37
N ARG A 87 -23.61 -19.35 -66.55
CA ARG A 87 -23.79 -17.93 -66.83
C ARG A 87 -25.30 -17.69 -66.85
N ALA A 88 -25.86 -17.04 -65.83
CA ALA A 88 -27.20 -16.45 -65.90
C ALA A 88 -27.42 -15.41 -64.79
N ASN A 89 -27.80 -14.21 -65.22
CA ASN A 89 -28.53 -13.17 -64.49
C ASN A 89 -27.81 -12.43 -63.34
N LEU A 90 -27.06 -11.40 -63.74
CA LEU A 90 -26.92 -10.18 -62.93
C LEU A 90 -28.28 -9.48 -62.86
N THR A 91 -29.06 -9.80 -61.82
CA THR A 91 -30.02 -8.85 -61.25
C THR A 91 -29.35 -8.16 -60.07
N PRO A 92 -29.39 -6.82 -59.96
CA PRO A 92 -28.94 -6.16 -58.75
C PRO A 92 -29.91 -6.57 -57.64
N GLU A 93 -29.45 -7.39 -56.69
CA GLU A 93 -30.14 -7.55 -55.43
C GLU A 93 -30.25 -6.15 -54.82
N SER A 94 -31.47 -5.63 -54.83
CA SER A 94 -31.85 -4.46 -54.08
C SER A 94 -31.65 -4.79 -52.61
N THR A 95 -30.45 -4.54 -52.06
CA THR A 95 -30.31 -4.16 -50.65
C THR A 95 -31.42 -3.13 -50.43
N SER A 96 -32.44 -3.50 -49.67
CA SER A 96 -33.57 -2.61 -49.43
C SER A 96 -33.02 -1.29 -48.90
N ASN A 97 -33.63 -0.17 -49.29
CA ASN A 97 -33.22 1.13 -48.75
C ASN A 97 -33.21 1.11 -47.20
N GLU A 98 -34.01 0.25 -46.56
CA GLU A 98 -34.00 -0.01 -45.12
C GLU A 98 -32.68 -0.62 -44.62
N GLU A 99 -32.12 -1.67 -45.24
CA GLU A 99 -30.84 -2.24 -44.79
C GLU A 99 -29.65 -1.28 -44.96
N LEU A 100 -29.68 -0.45 -46.01
CA LEU A 100 -28.68 0.59 -46.21
C LEU A 100 -28.85 1.74 -45.21
N GLN A 101 -30.09 2.10 -44.88
CA GLN A 101 -30.41 3.13 -43.91
C GLN A 101 -30.09 2.70 -42.48
N ASP A 102 -30.27 1.42 -42.14
CA ASP A 102 -29.85 0.84 -40.86
C ASP A 102 -28.33 0.73 -40.74
N LYS A 103 -27.63 0.39 -41.82
CA LYS A 103 -26.15 0.44 -41.87
C LYS A 103 -25.61 1.87 -41.76
N VAL A 104 -26.31 2.85 -42.31
CA VAL A 104 -25.93 4.28 -42.21
C VAL A 104 -26.24 4.83 -40.82
N ASN A 105 -27.38 4.49 -40.23
CA ASN A 105 -27.79 4.91 -38.88
C ASN A 105 -26.89 4.28 -37.81
N SER A 106 -26.56 3.00 -37.93
CA SER A 106 -25.60 2.34 -37.02
C SER A 106 -24.19 2.93 -37.13
N ARG A 107 -23.72 3.27 -38.35
CA ARG A 107 -22.44 3.97 -38.53
C ARG A 107 -22.45 5.39 -37.92
N LYS A 108 -23.52 6.16 -38.12
CA LYS A 108 -23.66 7.51 -37.54
C LYS A 108 -23.71 7.46 -36.01
N SER A 109 -24.45 6.52 -35.44
CA SER A 109 -24.52 6.28 -34.00
C SER A 109 -23.14 5.90 -33.43
N LYS A 110 -22.40 5.02 -34.10
CA LYS A 110 -21.03 4.64 -33.70
C LYS A 110 -20.04 5.81 -33.79
N THR A 111 -20.10 6.63 -34.83
CA THR A 111 -19.24 7.82 -34.94
C THR A 111 -19.57 8.86 -33.87
N GLN A 112 -20.85 9.03 -33.52
CA GLN A 112 -21.26 9.95 -32.45
C GLN A 112 -20.84 9.46 -31.07
N ALA A 113 -20.93 8.16 -30.80
CA ALA A 113 -20.45 7.54 -29.56
C ALA A 113 -18.92 7.69 -29.41
N ASN A 114 -18.16 7.42 -30.47
CA ASN A 114 -16.71 7.59 -30.46
C ASN A 114 -16.31 9.05 -30.22
N LYS A 115 -17.01 10.00 -30.86
CA LYS A 115 -16.75 11.43 -30.67
C LYS A 115 -17.04 11.88 -29.24
N PHE A 116 -18.16 11.42 -28.66
CA PHE A 116 -18.48 11.69 -27.26
C PHE A 116 -17.39 11.18 -26.32
N GLU A 117 -16.89 9.96 -26.55
CA GLU A 117 -15.81 9.37 -25.75
C GLU A 117 -14.50 10.17 -25.87
N GLU A 118 -14.12 10.59 -27.07
CA GLU A 118 -12.95 11.44 -27.30
C GLU A 118 -13.06 12.81 -26.63
N ASP A 119 -14.22 13.48 -26.78
CA ASP A 119 -14.51 14.77 -26.16
C ASP A 119 -14.49 14.66 -24.63
N LEU A 120 -15.06 13.58 -24.07
CA LEU A 120 -15.05 13.28 -22.64
C LEU A 120 -13.62 13.04 -22.14
N ARG A 121 -12.83 12.21 -22.83
CA ARG A 121 -11.43 11.92 -22.47
C ARG A 121 -10.59 13.20 -22.48
N ALA A 122 -10.80 14.09 -23.45
CA ALA A 122 -10.14 15.39 -23.49
C ALA A 122 -10.54 16.27 -22.30
N ALA A 123 -11.84 16.36 -22.00
CA ALA A 123 -12.34 17.15 -20.87
C ALA A 123 -11.79 16.65 -19.52
N VAL A 124 -11.77 15.32 -19.32
CA VAL A 124 -11.24 14.68 -18.11
C VAL A 124 -9.74 14.95 -17.96
N ASN A 125 -8.94 14.78 -19.02
CA ASN A 125 -7.50 15.06 -18.97
C ASN A 125 -7.20 16.52 -18.62
N VAL A 126 -7.93 17.47 -19.22
CA VAL A 126 -7.75 18.90 -18.95
C VAL A 126 -8.13 19.22 -17.50
N SER A 127 -9.20 18.62 -16.97
CA SER A 127 -9.58 18.78 -15.58
C SER A 127 -8.55 18.15 -14.64
N LEU A 128 -8.11 16.92 -14.90
CA LEU A 128 -7.11 16.22 -14.11
C LEU A 128 -5.82 17.05 -14.01
N ALA A 129 -5.28 17.52 -15.13
CA ALA A 129 -4.10 18.38 -15.16
C ALA A 129 -4.30 19.67 -14.33
N SER A 130 -5.46 20.31 -14.47
CA SER A 130 -5.78 21.51 -13.68
C SER A 130 -5.87 21.24 -12.18
N VAL A 131 -6.47 20.12 -11.77
CA VAL A 131 -6.57 19.74 -10.35
C VAL A 131 -5.17 19.49 -9.79
N HIS A 132 -4.30 18.82 -10.55
CA HIS A 132 -2.89 18.64 -10.16
C HIS A 132 -2.13 19.96 -10.03
N ASP A 133 -2.30 20.87 -10.99
CA ASP A 133 -1.56 22.13 -11.03
C ASP A 133 -2.03 23.14 -9.98
N THR A 134 -3.34 23.20 -9.73
CA THR A 134 -3.95 24.22 -8.87
C THR A 134 -4.30 23.73 -7.48
N GLY A 135 -4.44 22.41 -7.30
CA GLY A 135 -5.00 21.82 -6.09
C GLY A 135 -6.47 22.18 -5.86
N VAL A 136 -7.20 22.64 -6.88
CA VAL A 136 -8.62 23.03 -6.81
C VAL A 136 -9.48 22.05 -7.61
N ALA A 137 -10.50 21.48 -6.98
CA ALA A 137 -11.33 20.42 -7.56
C ALA A 137 -12.85 20.68 -7.52
N ASN A 138 -13.27 21.91 -7.21
CA ASN A 138 -14.68 22.34 -7.16
C ASN A 138 -14.98 23.47 -8.16
N GLY A 139 -14.27 23.50 -9.29
CA GLY A 139 -14.45 24.54 -10.30
C GLY A 139 -15.58 24.23 -11.31
N PRO A 140 -15.99 25.22 -12.12
CA PRO A 140 -16.98 25.03 -13.20
C PRO A 140 -16.54 24.02 -14.28
N ARG A 141 -15.26 23.66 -14.30
CA ARG A 141 -14.74 22.62 -15.20
C ARG A 141 -15.08 21.23 -14.65
N GLU A 142 -14.78 20.99 -13.38
CA GLU A 142 -15.01 19.73 -12.69
C GLU A 142 -16.52 19.43 -12.62
N GLU A 143 -17.34 20.46 -12.38
CA GLU A 143 -18.81 20.34 -12.44
C GLU A 143 -19.32 19.89 -13.81
N ARG A 144 -18.74 20.42 -14.91
CA ARG A 144 -19.12 20.01 -16.27
C ARG A 144 -18.68 18.59 -16.60
N VAL A 145 -17.50 18.18 -16.14
CA VAL A 145 -17.05 16.79 -16.27
C VAL A 145 -18.01 15.88 -15.52
N LEU A 146 -18.31 16.17 -14.25
CA LEU A 146 -19.26 15.39 -13.45
C LEU A 146 -20.64 15.30 -14.10
N ALA A 147 -21.16 16.41 -14.63
CA ALA A 147 -22.43 16.44 -15.34
C ALA A 147 -22.42 15.57 -16.61
N SER A 148 -21.27 15.46 -17.29
CA SER A 148 -21.10 14.58 -18.46
C SER A 148 -21.03 13.11 -18.04
N LEU A 149 -20.35 12.81 -16.93
CA LEU A 149 -20.28 11.46 -16.37
C LEU A 149 -21.66 10.95 -15.93
N ASN A 150 -22.48 11.80 -15.32
CA ASN A 150 -23.84 11.46 -14.90
C ASN A 150 -24.80 11.14 -16.06
N GLN A 151 -24.43 11.46 -17.31
CA GLN A 151 -25.21 11.09 -18.50
C GLN A 151 -24.91 9.67 -18.99
N ILE A 152 -23.85 9.04 -18.48
CA ILE A 152 -23.42 7.71 -18.88
C ILE A 152 -24.21 6.68 -18.09
N THR A 153 -25.00 5.88 -18.80
CA THR A 153 -25.88 4.87 -18.20
C THR A 153 -25.25 3.47 -18.17
N ASP A 154 -24.25 3.22 -19.03
CA ASP A 154 -23.53 1.95 -19.09
C ASP A 154 -22.04 2.17 -19.36
N TRP A 155 -21.21 1.86 -18.37
CA TRP A 155 -19.75 1.98 -18.45
C TRP A 155 -19.12 0.96 -19.41
N HIS A 156 -19.80 -0.13 -19.74
CA HIS A 156 -19.30 -1.13 -20.70
C HIS A 156 -19.13 -0.56 -22.12
N LEU A 157 -19.80 0.56 -22.43
CA LEU A 157 -19.70 1.23 -23.73
C LEU A 157 -18.39 2.00 -23.92
N LEU A 158 -17.68 2.28 -22.82
CA LEU A 158 -16.40 2.99 -22.86
C LEU A 158 -15.23 2.00 -22.92
N ASP A 159 -14.20 2.37 -23.65
CA ASP A 159 -12.98 1.58 -23.68
C ASP A 159 -12.28 1.55 -22.30
N ALA A 160 -11.33 0.63 -22.16
CA ALA A 160 -10.59 0.45 -20.91
C ALA A 160 -9.83 1.73 -20.48
N ALA A 161 -9.20 2.42 -21.43
CA ALA A 161 -8.36 3.56 -21.14
C ALA A 161 -9.21 4.75 -20.66
N THR A 162 -10.37 4.98 -21.28
CA THR A 162 -11.33 5.99 -20.86
C THR A 162 -11.84 5.69 -19.46
N ARG A 163 -12.24 4.45 -19.19
CA ARG A 163 -12.71 4.04 -17.86
C ARG A 163 -11.66 4.26 -16.78
N PHE A 164 -10.42 3.84 -17.04
CA PHE A 164 -9.32 4.06 -16.12
C PHE A 164 -9.11 5.55 -15.84
N LEU A 165 -9.08 6.37 -16.89
CA LEU A 165 -8.88 7.81 -16.76
C LEU A 165 -10.01 8.49 -15.96
N ILE A 166 -11.26 8.11 -16.20
CA ILE A 166 -12.41 8.63 -15.44
C ILE A 166 -12.30 8.23 -13.97
N ALA A 167 -12.00 6.97 -13.68
CA ALA A 167 -11.86 6.50 -12.31
C ALA A 167 -10.70 7.20 -11.58
N GLN A 168 -9.58 7.42 -12.28
CA GLN A 168 -8.44 8.18 -11.76
C GLN A 168 -8.84 9.62 -11.46
N TRP A 169 -9.59 10.26 -12.35
CA TRP A 169 -10.10 11.61 -12.14
C TRP A 169 -11.03 11.71 -10.92
N CYS A 170 -12.00 10.80 -10.80
CA CYS A 170 -12.89 10.73 -9.64
C CYS A 170 -12.10 10.58 -8.33
N HIS A 171 -11.11 9.68 -8.31
CA HIS A 171 -10.24 9.48 -7.15
C HIS A 171 -9.45 10.75 -6.81
N THR A 172 -8.81 11.38 -7.80
CA THR A 172 -8.05 12.62 -7.60
C THR A 172 -8.91 13.75 -7.07
N VAL A 173 -10.09 13.98 -7.66
CA VAL A 173 -11.05 15.01 -7.20
C VAL A 173 -11.49 14.74 -5.76
N TYR A 174 -11.83 13.49 -5.43
CA TYR A 174 -12.16 13.10 -4.06
C TYR A 174 -11.02 13.44 -3.09
N CYS A 175 -9.79 13.03 -3.40
CA CYS A 175 -8.63 13.30 -2.55
C CYS A 175 -8.34 14.80 -2.39
N THR A 176 -8.50 15.59 -3.45
CA THR A 176 -8.30 17.04 -3.38
C THR A 176 -9.37 17.71 -2.51
N LEU A 177 -10.65 17.38 -2.72
CA LEU A 177 -11.76 17.99 -1.96
C LEU A 177 -11.73 17.62 -0.48
N THR A 178 -11.42 16.36 -0.15
CA THR A 178 -11.26 15.92 1.23
C THR A 178 -10.09 16.63 1.92
N THR A 179 -8.95 16.77 1.23
CA THR A 179 -7.80 17.54 1.74
C THR A 179 -8.16 19.01 1.99
N GLN A 180 -8.87 19.66 1.06
CA GLN A 180 -9.30 21.06 1.25
C GLN A 180 -10.26 21.23 2.43
N SER A 181 -11.18 20.29 2.63
CA SER A 181 -12.12 20.34 3.76
C SER A 181 -11.45 20.20 5.12
N SER A 182 -10.32 19.47 5.20
CA SER A 182 -9.54 19.36 6.44
C SER A 182 -8.90 20.67 6.92
N VAL A 183 -8.84 21.67 6.02
CA VAL A 183 -8.33 23.03 6.31
C VAL A 183 -9.47 23.98 6.71
N GLN A 184 -10.73 23.59 6.49
CA GLN A 184 -11.91 24.39 6.82
C GLN A 184 -12.37 24.04 8.25
N GLU A 185 -12.84 25.04 9.01
CA GLU A 185 -13.35 24.89 10.38
C GLU A 185 -14.73 24.18 10.42
N MET A 186 -14.80 22.97 9.87
CA MET A 186 -15.99 22.12 9.90
C MET A 186 -16.00 21.28 11.17
N SER A 187 -17.19 21.02 11.71
CA SER A 187 -17.35 20.06 12.80
C SER A 187 -17.13 18.61 12.33
N ALA A 188 -16.86 17.69 13.25
CA ALA A 188 -16.64 16.28 12.93
C ALA A 188 -17.84 15.63 12.22
N GLU A 189 -19.08 16.01 12.58
CA GLU A 189 -20.30 15.48 11.94
C GLU A 189 -20.49 16.02 10.51
N GLU A 190 -20.22 17.32 10.31
CA GLU A 190 -20.34 17.95 8.99
C GLU A 190 -19.39 17.33 7.98
N VAL A 191 -18.19 16.95 8.41
CA VAL A 191 -17.26 16.36 7.46
C VAL A 191 -17.47 14.89 7.24
N GLU A 192 -17.93 14.13 8.23
CA GLU A 192 -18.36 12.76 7.94
C GLU A 192 -19.50 12.75 6.91
N SER A 193 -20.44 13.69 7.01
CA SER A 193 -21.49 13.91 6.03
C SER A 193 -20.94 14.32 4.65
N PHE A 194 -20.02 15.29 4.62
CA PHE A 194 -19.37 15.74 3.39
C PHE A 194 -18.59 14.61 2.70
N ARG A 195 -17.80 13.86 3.46
CA ARG A 195 -17.04 12.69 3.02
C ARG A 195 -17.97 11.63 2.42
N THR A 196 -19.03 11.26 3.12
CA THR A 196 -20.04 10.30 2.63
C THR A 196 -20.65 10.77 1.30
N SER A 197 -20.92 12.07 1.17
CA SER A 197 -21.42 12.65 -0.08
C SER A 197 -20.40 12.54 -1.22
N LEU A 198 -19.13 12.85 -0.95
CA LEU A 198 -18.05 12.72 -1.92
C LEU A 198 -17.78 11.25 -2.31
N GLU A 199 -17.82 10.32 -1.36
CA GLU A 199 -17.69 8.88 -1.61
C GLU A 199 -18.75 8.41 -2.61
N LYS A 200 -20.01 8.76 -2.37
CA LYS A 200 -21.13 8.42 -3.26
C LYS A 200 -21.00 9.08 -4.63
N THR A 201 -20.48 10.29 -4.69
CA THR A 201 -20.38 11.07 -5.93
C THR A 201 -19.20 10.64 -6.80
N TYR A 202 -18.07 10.29 -6.20
CA TYR A 202 -16.81 10.08 -6.91
C TYR A 202 -16.27 8.65 -6.76
N LEU A 203 -16.13 8.14 -5.52
CA LEU A 203 -15.45 6.87 -5.29
C LEU A 203 -16.28 5.65 -5.67
N GLN A 204 -17.58 5.64 -5.35
CA GLN A 204 -18.46 4.53 -5.70
C GLN A 204 -18.57 4.37 -7.23
N PRO A 205 -18.81 5.44 -8.03
CA PRO A 205 -18.75 5.34 -9.48
C PRO A 205 -17.38 4.90 -10.00
N ALA A 206 -16.28 5.42 -9.43
CA ALA A 206 -14.93 5.01 -9.83
C ALA A 206 -14.70 3.50 -9.62
N TRP A 207 -15.17 2.96 -8.49
CA TRP A 207 -15.14 1.53 -8.23
C TRP A 207 -15.94 0.74 -9.27
N ASP A 208 -17.19 1.16 -9.52
CA ASP A 208 -18.09 0.46 -10.46
C ASP A 208 -17.53 0.45 -11.89
N ILE A 209 -16.95 1.58 -12.32
CA ILE A 209 -16.26 1.75 -13.61
C ILE A 209 -15.12 0.74 -13.76
N LEU A 210 -14.27 0.61 -12.73
CA LEU A 210 -13.12 -0.29 -12.77
C LEU A 210 -13.52 -1.76 -12.62
N ASN A 211 -14.59 -2.05 -11.87
CA ASN A 211 -15.09 -3.40 -11.66
C ASN A 211 -15.89 -3.96 -12.86
N THR A 212 -16.13 -3.13 -13.87
CA THR A 212 -16.75 -3.50 -15.14
C THR A 212 -15.90 -4.55 -15.87
N LYS A 213 -16.40 -5.80 -15.97
CA LYS A 213 -15.67 -6.95 -16.56
C LYS A 213 -15.09 -6.60 -17.92
N ASN A 214 -13.78 -6.84 -18.08
CA ASN A 214 -13.05 -6.49 -19.28
C ASN A 214 -12.17 -7.67 -19.72
N ASN A 215 -12.63 -8.43 -20.71
CA ASN A 215 -11.97 -9.67 -21.14
C ASN A 215 -10.68 -9.44 -21.95
N SER A 216 -10.31 -8.18 -22.22
CA SER A 216 -9.25 -7.83 -23.17
C SER A 216 -8.16 -6.89 -22.61
N LEU A 217 -8.04 -6.74 -21.29
CA LEU A 217 -6.93 -5.96 -20.70
C LEU A 217 -5.60 -6.69 -20.86
N ASN A 218 -4.55 -5.97 -21.25
CA ASN A 218 -3.18 -6.49 -21.18
C ASN A 218 -2.70 -6.56 -19.70
N ALA A 219 -1.52 -7.14 -19.45
CA ALA A 219 -1.01 -7.34 -18.09
C ALA A 219 -0.71 -6.03 -17.34
N GLU A 220 -0.21 -5.01 -18.04
CA GLU A 220 0.11 -3.70 -17.47
C GLU A 220 -1.16 -2.98 -17.03
N ASP A 221 -2.18 -2.95 -17.89
CA ASP A 221 -3.48 -2.32 -17.58
C ASP A 221 -4.20 -3.07 -16.45
N ARG A 222 -4.14 -4.41 -16.40
CA ARG A 222 -4.68 -5.16 -15.26
C ARG A 222 -4.03 -4.75 -13.93
N THR A 223 -2.72 -4.54 -13.94
CA THR A 223 -1.98 -4.10 -12.75
C THR A 223 -2.39 -2.69 -12.33
N ARG A 224 -2.48 -1.75 -13.29
CA ARG A 224 -2.92 -0.37 -13.03
C ARG A 224 -4.35 -0.31 -12.49
N PHE A 225 -5.27 -1.04 -13.12
CA PHE A 225 -6.66 -1.14 -12.65
C PHE A 225 -6.72 -1.66 -11.22
N ALA A 226 -6.02 -2.76 -10.94
CA ALA A 226 -6.03 -3.35 -9.62
C ALA A 226 -5.41 -2.43 -8.55
N ALA A 227 -4.35 -1.70 -8.88
CA ALA A 227 -3.75 -0.70 -8.00
C ALA A 227 -4.73 0.44 -7.67
N LEU A 228 -5.40 1.00 -8.69
CA LEU A 228 -6.39 2.07 -8.48
C LEU A 228 -7.64 1.56 -7.72
N GLN A 229 -8.10 0.34 -8.00
CA GLN A 229 -9.16 -0.30 -7.22
C GLN A 229 -8.76 -0.45 -5.74
N LEU A 230 -7.51 -0.81 -5.48
CA LEU A 230 -7.00 -0.95 -4.13
C LEU A 230 -6.96 0.41 -3.41
N GLU A 231 -6.56 1.48 -4.08
CA GLU A 231 -6.63 2.85 -3.53
C GLU A 231 -8.08 3.27 -3.24
N ILE A 232 -8.98 3.10 -4.20
CA ILE A 232 -10.40 3.47 -4.06
C ILE A 232 -11.06 2.68 -2.92
N SER A 233 -10.85 1.38 -2.83
CA SER A 233 -11.42 0.55 -1.77
C SER A 233 -10.88 0.91 -0.38
N CYS A 234 -9.61 1.30 -0.28
CA CYS A 234 -9.06 1.86 0.95
C CYS A 234 -9.78 3.15 1.35
N ARG A 235 -10.06 4.05 0.39
CA ARG A 235 -10.75 5.33 0.63
C ARG A 235 -12.24 5.18 0.92
N LEU A 236 -12.88 4.15 0.36
CA LEU A 236 -14.25 3.74 0.69
C LEU A 236 -14.35 3.06 2.07
N HIS A 237 -13.22 2.78 2.72
CA HIS A 237 -13.16 2.01 3.97
C HIS A 237 -13.91 0.67 3.90
N SER A 238 -13.88 -0.02 2.76
CA SER A 238 -14.57 -1.31 2.59
C SER A 238 -13.59 -2.48 2.64
N PRO A 239 -13.57 -3.27 3.74
CA PRO A 239 -12.70 -4.42 3.86
C PRO A 239 -12.86 -5.43 2.73
N GLU A 240 -14.09 -5.69 2.31
CA GLU A 240 -14.42 -6.67 1.29
C GLU A 240 -13.85 -6.27 -0.07
N LEU A 241 -14.06 -5.00 -0.45
CA LEU A 241 -13.53 -4.46 -1.71
C LEU A 241 -12.01 -4.39 -1.69
N MET A 242 -11.40 -4.06 -0.54
CA MET A 242 -9.95 -4.05 -0.39
C MET A 242 -9.33 -5.43 -0.58
N ILE A 243 -9.90 -6.47 0.04
CA ILE A 243 -9.44 -7.85 -0.13
C ILE A 243 -9.60 -8.29 -1.58
N GLN A 244 -10.74 -7.97 -2.22
CA GLN A 244 -10.97 -8.27 -3.63
C GLN A 244 -9.93 -7.60 -4.54
N ALA A 245 -9.72 -6.30 -4.38
CA ALA A 245 -8.76 -5.53 -5.16
C ALA A 245 -7.33 -6.02 -4.94
N TYR A 246 -6.96 -6.31 -3.69
CA TYR A 246 -5.65 -6.83 -3.33
C TYR A 246 -5.36 -8.18 -4.00
N ASN A 247 -6.32 -9.11 -3.94
CA ASN A 247 -6.18 -10.43 -4.58
C ASN A 247 -6.06 -10.30 -6.10
N ALA A 248 -6.82 -9.39 -6.72
CA ALA A 248 -6.69 -9.09 -8.14
C ALA A 248 -5.31 -8.49 -8.48
N ALA A 249 -4.80 -7.58 -7.66
CA ALA A 249 -3.49 -6.94 -7.84
C ALA A 249 -2.36 -7.95 -7.74
N ILE A 250 -2.36 -8.82 -6.73
CA ILE A 250 -1.39 -9.92 -6.61
C ILE A 250 -1.47 -10.85 -7.80
N GLY A 251 -2.68 -11.28 -8.18
CA GLY A 251 -2.87 -12.24 -9.28
C GLY A 251 -2.44 -11.69 -10.63
N ALA A 252 -2.54 -10.37 -10.84
CA ALA A 252 -2.09 -9.69 -12.04
C ALA A 252 -0.58 -9.46 -12.08
N MET A 253 0.08 -9.44 -10.92
CA MET A 253 1.49 -9.13 -10.80
C MET A 253 2.39 -10.34 -11.08
N SER A 254 3.38 -10.15 -11.95
CA SER A 254 4.43 -11.12 -12.25
C SER A 254 5.71 -10.80 -11.47
N ASP A 255 6.71 -11.69 -11.45
CA ASP A 255 7.98 -11.48 -10.72
C ASP A 255 8.74 -10.18 -11.09
N SER A 256 8.37 -9.51 -12.18
CA SER A 256 8.96 -8.25 -12.65
C SER A 256 8.31 -6.97 -12.08
N VAL A 257 7.54 -7.05 -10.99
CA VAL A 257 6.93 -5.87 -10.33
C VAL A 257 7.99 -4.81 -10.00
N SER A 258 7.71 -3.55 -10.32
CA SER A 258 8.56 -2.41 -9.96
C SER A 258 8.71 -2.30 -8.43
N PRO A 259 9.82 -1.77 -7.89
CA PRO A 259 9.97 -1.56 -6.44
C PRO A 259 8.83 -0.73 -5.81
N GLN A 260 8.30 0.25 -6.54
CA GLN A 260 7.21 1.12 -6.08
C GLN A 260 5.91 0.33 -5.92
N ASP A 261 5.54 -0.46 -6.91
CA ASP A 261 4.32 -1.28 -6.85
C ASP A 261 4.41 -2.35 -5.75
N ARG A 262 5.62 -2.87 -5.48
CA ARG A 262 5.85 -3.78 -4.35
C ARG A 262 5.59 -3.10 -3.00
N LEU A 263 5.97 -1.84 -2.84
CA LEU A 263 5.71 -1.07 -1.61
C LEU A 263 4.22 -0.80 -1.43
N VAL A 264 3.49 -0.50 -2.51
CA VAL A 264 2.02 -0.37 -2.49
C VAL A 264 1.41 -1.68 -2.02
N LEU A 265 1.76 -2.82 -2.65
CA LEU A 265 1.27 -4.13 -2.22
C LEU A 265 1.61 -4.45 -0.77
N TYR A 266 2.83 -4.13 -0.34
CA TYR A 266 3.27 -4.37 1.02
C TYR A 266 2.43 -3.58 2.03
N ALA A 267 2.22 -2.29 1.77
CA ALA A 267 1.39 -1.44 2.60
C ALA A 267 -0.07 -1.92 2.62
N SER A 268 -0.64 -2.25 1.47
CA SER A 268 -2.01 -2.74 1.36
C SER A 268 -2.22 -4.08 2.06
N ALA A 269 -1.25 -5.01 1.97
CA ALA A 269 -1.26 -6.27 2.71
C ALA A 269 -1.43 -6.04 4.21
N ALA A 270 -0.76 -5.00 4.73
CA ALA A 270 -0.85 -4.64 6.13
C ALA A 270 -2.22 -4.04 6.47
N ILE A 271 -2.75 -3.14 5.63
CA ILE A 271 -4.06 -2.49 5.86
C ILE A 271 -5.19 -3.53 5.85
N ILE A 272 -5.12 -4.56 4.99
CA ILE A 272 -6.11 -5.65 5.00
C ILE A 272 -5.88 -6.69 6.11
N GLY A 273 -4.85 -6.51 6.93
CA GLY A 273 -4.59 -7.41 8.06
C GLY A 273 -4.19 -8.81 7.64
N ASN A 274 -3.33 -8.94 6.61
CA ASN A 274 -2.80 -10.21 6.17
C ASN A 274 -1.29 -10.31 6.47
N PRO A 275 -0.89 -10.75 7.68
CA PRO A 275 0.52 -10.83 8.08
C PRO A 275 1.36 -11.77 7.20
N GLU A 276 0.78 -12.85 6.70
CA GLU A 276 1.50 -13.77 5.81
C GLU A 276 1.89 -13.08 4.50
N GLU A 277 0.98 -12.27 3.96
CA GLU A 277 1.25 -11.47 2.77
C GLU A 277 2.22 -10.31 3.04
N VAL A 278 2.11 -9.65 4.20
CA VAL A 278 3.10 -8.65 4.64
C VAL A 278 4.49 -9.28 4.71
N LYS A 279 4.62 -10.47 5.30
CA LYS A 279 5.88 -11.22 5.32
C LYS A 279 6.33 -11.61 3.90
N ARG A 280 5.43 -12.14 3.06
CA ARG A 280 5.75 -12.61 1.70
C ARG A 280 6.23 -11.48 0.79
N VAL A 281 5.52 -10.35 0.78
CA VAL A 281 5.88 -9.18 -0.03
C VAL A 281 7.07 -8.44 0.58
N GLY A 282 7.09 -8.27 1.90
CA GLY A 282 8.18 -7.59 2.62
C GLY A 282 9.54 -8.26 2.44
N LYS A 283 9.57 -9.60 2.32
CA LYS A 283 10.80 -10.36 2.00
C LYS A 283 11.39 -9.99 0.63
N GLN A 284 10.58 -9.46 -0.28
CA GLN A 284 10.99 -9.05 -1.62
C GLN A 284 11.50 -7.61 -1.68
N LEU A 285 11.32 -6.85 -0.60
CA LEU A 285 11.92 -5.53 -0.41
C LEU A 285 13.37 -5.69 0.06
N ALA A 286 14.25 -4.75 -0.32
CA ALA A 286 15.61 -4.79 0.18
C ALA A 286 15.61 -4.47 1.69
N SER A 287 16.46 -5.13 2.49
CA SER A 287 16.53 -4.86 3.94
C SER A 287 16.78 -3.37 4.26
N LYS A 288 17.53 -2.68 3.39
CA LYS A 288 17.75 -1.24 3.50
C LYS A 288 16.46 -0.43 3.35
N GLU A 289 15.51 -0.86 2.53
CA GLU A 289 14.23 -0.15 2.34
C GLU A 289 13.36 -0.26 3.60
N LEU A 290 13.27 -1.45 4.21
CA LEU A 290 12.56 -1.64 5.48
C LEU A 290 13.20 -0.82 6.62
N GLU A 291 14.53 -0.74 6.66
CA GLU A 291 15.24 0.06 7.67
C GLU A 291 15.03 1.57 7.47
N ILE A 292 14.95 2.03 6.21
CA ILE A 292 14.62 3.42 5.89
C ILE A 292 13.20 3.75 6.39
N LEU A 293 12.24 2.85 6.19
CA LEU A 293 10.86 3.02 6.69
C LEU A 293 10.82 3.10 8.22
N HIS A 294 11.54 2.21 8.89
CA HIS A 294 11.68 2.22 10.35
C HIS A 294 12.28 3.55 10.83
N THR A 295 13.42 3.95 10.26
CA THR A 295 14.10 5.22 10.60
C THR A 295 13.20 6.44 10.39
N ALA A 296 12.34 6.42 9.36
CA ALA A 296 11.37 7.49 9.12
C ALA A 296 10.34 7.60 10.24
N SER A 297 9.74 6.46 10.65
CA SER A 297 8.78 6.42 11.75
C SER A 297 9.38 6.82 13.10
N MET A 298 10.68 6.59 13.30
CA MET A 298 11.39 7.09 14.48
C MET A 298 11.51 8.62 14.52
N ARG A 299 11.55 9.28 13.34
CA ARG A 299 11.62 10.75 13.22
C ARG A 299 10.24 11.39 13.26
N GLU A 300 9.26 10.74 12.66
CA GLU A 300 7.87 11.17 12.61
C GLU A 300 7.00 10.10 13.28
N SER A 301 6.73 10.27 14.58
CA SER A 301 6.03 9.27 15.39
C SER A 301 4.55 9.09 15.03
N SER A 302 4.00 9.87 14.10
CA SER A 302 2.67 9.62 13.52
C SER A 302 2.72 8.64 12.34
N MET A 303 3.90 8.37 11.79
CA MET A 303 4.07 7.49 10.64
C MET A 303 4.05 6.03 11.08
N ILE A 304 3.24 5.22 10.39
CA ILE A 304 3.19 3.77 10.57
C ILE A 304 4.58 3.17 10.32
N ASP A 305 5.07 2.37 11.28
CA ASP A 305 6.35 1.69 11.17
C ASP A 305 6.21 0.38 10.37
N TYR A 306 6.36 0.54 9.06
CA TYR A 306 6.34 -0.55 8.10
C TYR A 306 7.54 -1.50 8.22
N GLY A 307 8.67 -1.07 8.80
CA GLY A 307 9.79 -1.96 9.11
C GLY A 307 9.46 -2.89 10.27
N ALA A 308 8.91 -2.34 11.36
CA ALA A 308 8.44 -3.12 12.50
C ALA A 308 7.30 -4.08 12.12
N LEU A 309 6.37 -3.69 11.24
CA LEU A 309 5.30 -4.57 10.74
C LEU A 309 5.83 -5.83 10.04
N TYR A 310 6.91 -5.71 9.28
CA TYR A 310 7.55 -6.86 8.63
C TYR A 310 8.10 -7.82 9.70
N HIS A 311 8.86 -7.29 10.65
CA HIS A 311 9.44 -8.09 11.75
C HIS A 311 8.37 -8.76 12.62
N LEU A 312 7.27 -8.06 12.90
CA LEU A 312 6.12 -8.64 13.59
C LEU A 312 5.54 -9.81 12.79
N SER A 313 5.33 -9.63 11.48
CA SER A 313 4.76 -10.65 10.61
C SER A 313 5.64 -11.90 10.51
N VAL A 314 6.96 -11.74 10.43
CA VAL A 314 7.93 -12.85 10.51
C VAL A 314 7.77 -13.60 11.83
N ARG A 315 7.76 -12.88 12.96
CA ARG A 315 7.64 -13.46 14.29
C ARG A 315 6.32 -14.21 14.49
N LEU A 316 5.21 -13.67 13.98
CA LEU A 316 3.89 -14.30 14.07
C LEU A 316 3.84 -15.64 13.33
N ALA A 317 4.46 -15.70 12.14
CA ALA A 317 4.57 -16.93 11.38
C ALA A 317 5.46 -17.97 12.08
N GLU A 318 6.58 -17.55 12.70
CA GLU A 318 7.48 -18.45 13.44
C GLU A 318 6.78 -19.11 14.64
N VAL A 319 5.91 -18.38 15.34
CA VAL A 319 5.16 -18.92 16.48
C VAL A 319 3.89 -19.66 16.06
N GLY A 320 3.64 -19.83 14.76
CA GLY A 320 2.44 -20.47 14.22
C GLY A 320 1.14 -19.80 14.65
N LYS A 321 1.19 -18.51 15.04
CA LYS A 321 -0.01 -17.78 15.43
C LYS A 321 -0.70 -17.30 14.17
N ASN A 322 -1.73 -18.04 13.76
CA ASN A 322 -2.82 -17.41 13.05
C ASN A 322 -3.44 -16.41 14.00
N LEU A 323 -3.32 -15.13 13.66
CA LEU A 323 -4.08 -14.09 14.31
C LEU A 323 -5.55 -14.37 13.96
N GLY A 324 -6.23 -15.18 14.76
CA GLY A 324 -7.67 -15.48 14.64
C GLY A 324 -8.54 -14.27 14.95
N PHE A 325 -8.06 -13.08 14.61
CA PHE A 325 -8.70 -11.82 14.80
C PHE A 325 -10.00 -11.82 14.01
N GLU A 326 -11.10 -11.52 14.69
CA GLU A 326 -12.27 -10.99 13.99
C GLU A 326 -11.90 -9.56 13.56
N ILE A 327 -11.26 -9.45 12.39
CA ILE A 327 -10.80 -8.16 11.87
C ILE A 327 -12.02 -7.38 11.41
N LYS A 328 -12.58 -6.57 12.31
CA LYS A 328 -13.43 -5.44 11.92
C LYS A 328 -12.52 -4.24 11.76
N TYR A 329 -12.43 -3.73 10.53
CA TYR A 329 -11.60 -2.58 10.25
C TYR A 329 -12.19 -1.36 10.97
N GLU A 330 -11.30 -0.59 11.59
CA GLU A 330 -11.63 0.66 12.26
C GLU A 330 -10.68 1.73 11.71
N TRP A 331 -11.23 2.87 11.29
CA TRP A 331 -10.49 4.07 10.90
C TRP A 331 -10.76 5.13 11.95
N LYS A 332 -10.06 5.00 13.07
CA LYS A 332 -10.30 5.79 14.29
C LYS A 332 -8.97 6.05 14.99
N ALA A 333 -8.83 7.26 15.52
CA ALA A 333 -7.78 7.53 16.49
C ALA A 333 -8.32 7.40 17.91
N TYR A 334 -7.44 7.02 18.82
CA TYR A 334 -7.70 6.93 20.25
C TYR A 334 -6.62 7.68 21.00
N LYS A 335 -7.03 8.52 21.94
CA LYS A 335 -6.14 9.15 22.90
C LYS A 335 -5.93 8.19 24.06
N VAL A 336 -4.68 7.92 24.43
CA VAL A 336 -4.40 7.06 25.58
C VAL A 336 -4.56 7.86 26.86
N THR A 337 -5.79 7.82 27.38
CA THR A 337 -6.26 8.01 28.77
C THR A 337 -5.24 8.02 29.89
N LYS A 338 -4.68 6.83 30.07
CA LYS A 338 -3.92 6.42 31.24
C LYS A 338 -3.23 5.12 30.87
N ALA A 339 -1.98 4.96 31.28
CA ALA A 339 -1.23 3.73 31.07
C ALA A 339 -0.68 3.23 32.40
N ILE A 340 -1.07 2.02 32.80
CA ILE A 340 -0.68 1.40 34.06
C ILE A 340 0.04 0.09 33.76
N TYR A 341 1.17 -0.10 34.40
CA TYR A 341 2.05 -1.25 34.20
C TYR A 341 2.34 -1.94 35.52
N ARG A 342 2.55 -3.24 35.45
CA ARG A 342 3.00 -4.04 36.59
C ARG A 342 4.01 -5.07 36.11
N LEU A 343 5.19 -5.08 36.70
CA LEU A 343 6.20 -6.10 36.42
C LEU A 343 5.71 -7.45 36.92
N ARG A 344 5.55 -8.41 36.00
CA ARG A 344 5.20 -9.80 36.35
C ARG A 344 6.44 -10.66 36.53
N LYS A 345 7.44 -10.46 35.66
CA LYS A 345 8.67 -11.25 35.64
C LYS A 345 9.76 -10.50 34.91
N GLY A 346 11.00 -10.62 35.37
CA GLY A 346 12.19 -10.13 34.66
C GLY A 346 13.09 -9.27 35.54
N ALA A 347 14.29 -9.00 35.02
CA ALA A 347 15.27 -8.13 35.66
C ALA A 347 15.83 -7.16 34.61
N GLY A 348 16.23 -5.97 35.03
CA GLY A 348 16.85 -4.99 34.13
C GLY A 348 15.89 -4.27 33.18
N VAL A 349 14.58 -4.25 33.47
CA VAL A 349 13.56 -3.51 32.71
C VAL A 349 13.49 -2.02 33.06
N ALA A 350 14.16 -1.62 34.14
CA ALA A 350 14.18 -0.24 34.65
C ALA A 350 14.59 0.84 33.63
N PRO A 351 15.53 0.61 32.68
CA PRO A 351 15.81 1.59 31.64
C PRO A 351 14.65 1.84 30.67
N LEU A 352 13.72 0.89 30.57
CA LEU A 352 12.67 0.85 29.55
C LEU A 352 11.31 1.28 30.13
N ARG A 353 11.12 0.97 31.41
CA ARG A 353 9.94 1.27 32.22
C ARG A 353 10.39 1.71 33.61
N PRO A 354 10.99 2.91 33.74
CA PRO A 354 11.52 3.38 35.00
C PRO A 354 10.41 3.48 36.05
N GLY A 355 10.71 3.01 37.26
CA GLY A 355 9.76 3.00 38.37
C GLY A 355 8.70 1.90 38.32
N VAL A 356 8.65 1.05 37.27
CA VAL A 356 7.69 -0.06 37.25
C VAL A 356 8.20 -1.22 38.10
N GLY A 357 7.49 -1.50 39.19
CA GLY A 357 7.72 -2.63 40.09
C GLY A 357 6.62 -3.71 40.00
N GLU A 358 6.57 -4.58 41.01
CA GLU A 358 5.59 -5.68 41.09
C GLU A 358 4.15 -5.22 41.39
N GLU A 359 3.98 -3.94 41.77
CA GLU A 359 2.69 -3.30 41.94
C GLU A 359 2.23 -2.57 40.67
N TRP A 360 0.95 -2.20 40.62
CA TRP A 360 0.43 -1.38 39.54
C TRP A 360 0.95 0.05 39.64
N ASN A 361 1.73 0.47 38.64
CA ASN A 361 2.34 1.78 38.55
C ASN A 361 1.81 2.51 37.32
N GLU A 362 1.28 3.71 37.53
CA GLU A 362 0.94 4.62 36.44
C GLU A 362 2.23 5.20 35.84
N GLN A 363 2.33 5.19 34.53
CA GLN A 363 3.44 5.83 33.83
C GLN A 363 3.04 7.26 33.45
N GLU A 364 3.98 8.19 33.63
CA GLU A 364 3.79 9.58 33.24
C GLU A 364 3.47 9.65 31.75
N ARG A 365 2.50 10.48 31.38
CA ARG A 365 2.04 10.59 30.00
C ARG A 365 3.05 11.37 29.17
N ASN A 366 3.35 10.83 28.01
CA ASN A 366 3.74 11.63 26.87
C ASN A 366 2.48 12.24 26.23
N GLU A 367 2.46 13.55 26.00
CA GLU A 367 1.32 14.25 25.35
C GLU A 367 1.06 13.72 23.92
N ASP A 368 2.08 13.16 23.28
CA ASP A 368 2.01 12.57 21.94
C ASP A 368 1.45 11.14 21.92
N ALA A 369 1.07 10.57 23.08
CA ALA A 369 0.63 9.18 23.19
C ALA A 369 -0.78 8.98 22.59
N GLN A 370 -0.80 8.60 21.32
CA GLN A 370 -2.00 8.25 20.56
C GLN A 370 -1.92 6.83 20.03
N LEU A 371 -3.08 6.23 19.83
CA LEU A 371 -3.25 5.00 19.08
C LEU A 371 -4.07 5.30 17.84
N ILE A 372 -3.47 5.09 16.68
CA ILE A 372 -4.07 5.27 15.38
C ILE A 372 -4.48 3.89 14.85
N ARG A 373 -5.73 3.74 14.43
CA ARG A 373 -6.21 2.56 13.71
C ARG A 373 -6.52 2.93 12.27
N THR A 374 -5.87 2.25 11.33
CA THR A 374 -6.10 2.40 9.89
C THR A 374 -6.32 1.02 9.29
N GLY A 375 -7.59 0.68 9.06
CA GLY A 375 -7.97 -0.67 8.65
C GLY A 375 -7.66 -1.70 9.74
N ALA A 376 -6.84 -2.69 9.40
CA ALA A 376 -6.32 -3.67 10.35
C ALA A 376 -5.03 -3.22 11.07
N ILE A 377 -4.38 -2.15 10.61
CA ILE A 377 -3.15 -1.64 11.21
C ILE A 377 -3.49 -0.87 12.48
N VAL A 378 -2.69 -1.09 13.51
CA VAL A 378 -2.68 -0.30 14.73
C VAL A 378 -1.31 0.27 14.93
N HIS A 379 -1.22 1.58 15.13
CA HIS A 379 0.01 2.29 15.42
C HIS A 379 -0.13 3.02 16.75
N TYR A 380 0.80 2.80 17.65
CA TYR A 380 0.79 3.30 19.01
C TYR A 380 2.13 3.97 19.32
N VAL A 381 2.07 5.21 19.79
CA VAL A 381 3.27 5.91 20.26
C VAL A 381 3.44 5.63 21.75
N ASN A 382 4.54 4.97 22.09
CA ASN A 382 4.85 4.59 23.47
C ASN A 382 4.92 5.82 24.41
N PRO A 383 4.23 5.82 25.56
CA PRO A 383 4.29 6.89 26.55
C PRO A 383 5.56 6.84 27.41
N GLY A 384 6.36 5.77 27.32
CA GLY A 384 7.61 5.66 28.05
C GLY A 384 8.65 6.74 27.68
N PRO A 385 9.76 6.84 28.44
CA PRO A 385 10.80 7.85 28.24
C PRO A 385 11.48 7.75 26.87
N VAL A 386 11.44 6.57 26.25
CA VAL A 386 11.92 6.33 24.89
C VAL A 386 10.71 6.30 23.95
N LYS A 387 10.62 7.28 23.06
CA LYS A 387 9.59 7.32 22.01
C LYS A 387 9.88 6.23 20.99
N ILE A 388 9.24 5.08 21.16
CA ILE A 388 9.27 3.98 20.20
C ILE A 388 7.93 3.99 19.46
N PRO A 389 7.91 4.13 18.13
CA PRO A 389 6.73 3.85 17.33
C PRO A 389 6.45 2.34 17.40
N ILE A 390 5.26 1.98 17.88
CA ILE A 390 4.86 0.58 18.05
C ILE A 390 3.73 0.30 17.08
N THR A 391 3.97 -0.55 16.09
CA THR A 391 3.00 -0.84 15.04
C THR A 391 2.63 -2.31 15.02
N GLY A 392 1.40 -2.63 14.66
CA GLY A 392 1.00 -4.00 14.46
C GLY A 392 -0.39 -4.14 13.89
N PHE A 393 -1.03 -5.24 14.24
CA PHE A 393 -2.33 -5.63 13.73
C PHE A 393 -3.36 -5.65 14.86
N GLY A 394 -4.58 -5.22 14.58
CA GLY A 394 -5.67 -5.25 15.54
C GLY A 394 -7.03 -5.55 14.91
N GLY A 395 -7.82 -6.36 15.61
CA GLY A 395 -9.25 -6.55 15.36
C GLY A 395 -10.10 -5.73 16.33
N ARG A 396 -11.39 -6.06 16.44
CA ARG A 396 -12.31 -5.31 17.32
C ARG A 396 -11.97 -5.41 18.81
N HIS A 397 -11.45 -6.57 19.22
CA HIS A 397 -11.30 -6.94 20.64
C HIS A 397 -9.88 -7.27 21.05
N GLU A 398 -8.94 -7.32 20.11
CA GLU A 398 -7.56 -7.68 20.40
C GLU A 398 -6.61 -7.03 19.41
N MET A 399 -5.38 -6.79 19.85
CA MET A 399 -4.31 -6.25 19.03
C MET A 399 -2.96 -6.82 19.47
N VAL A 400 -2.06 -6.95 18.51
CA VAL A 400 -0.67 -7.33 18.72
C VAL A 400 0.20 -6.27 18.07
N LEU A 401 1.09 -5.66 18.85
CA LEU A 401 1.92 -4.54 18.42
C LEU A 401 3.39 -4.86 18.65
N PHE A 402 4.25 -4.29 17.81
CA PHE A 402 5.70 -4.43 17.90
C PHE A 402 6.39 -3.13 17.54
N GLY A 403 7.43 -2.80 18.29
CA GLY A 403 8.31 -1.69 18.00
C GLY A 403 9.73 -2.04 18.42
N TYR A 404 10.72 -1.38 17.81
CA TYR A 404 12.09 -1.49 18.25
C TYR A 404 12.83 -0.17 18.11
N VAL A 405 13.96 -0.04 18.78
CA VAL A 405 14.89 1.07 18.60
C VAL A 405 16.30 0.60 18.94
N ASP A 406 17.27 1.07 18.19
CA ASP A 406 18.68 0.80 18.47
C ASP A 406 19.27 1.98 19.23
N VAL A 407 19.73 1.71 20.46
CA VAL A 407 20.33 2.70 21.36
C VAL A 407 21.81 2.38 21.54
N THR A 408 22.66 3.41 21.52
CA THR A 408 24.08 3.26 21.86
C THR A 408 24.24 3.36 23.37
N ASP A 409 24.68 2.28 24.01
CA ASP A 409 25.01 2.20 25.43
C ASP A 409 26.54 2.08 25.59
N GLY A 410 27.20 3.24 25.76
CA GLY A 410 28.65 3.34 25.85
C GLY A 410 29.36 2.91 24.56
N THR A 411 29.94 1.70 24.55
CA THR A 411 30.67 1.14 23.40
C THR A 411 29.86 0.11 22.61
N GLU A 412 28.68 -0.26 23.10
CA GLU A 412 27.82 -1.27 22.48
C GLU A 412 26.56 -0.62 21.92
N GLN A 413 26.07 -1.15 20.81
CA GLN A 413 24.74 -0.83 20.29
C GLN A 413 23.79 -1.92 20.78
N VAL A 414 22.67 -1.51 21.38
CA VAL A 414 21.67 -2.40 21.96
C VAL A 414 20.32 -2.13 21.30
N ARG A 415 19.69 -3.18 20.78
CA ARG A 415 18.32 -3.13 20.27
C ARG A 415 17.34 -3.35 21.39
N HIS A 416 16.48 -2.38 21.61
CA HIS A 416 15.33 -2.46 22.50
C HIS A 416 14.13 -2.88 21.65
N THR A 417 13.34 -3.82 22.13
CA THR A 417 12.09 -4.20 21.47
C THR A 417 10.95 -4.28 22.46
N ASP A 418 9.80 -3.77 22.03
CA ASP A 418 8.55 -3.83 22.75
C ASP A 418 7.57 -4.68 21.95
N PHE A 419 6.97 -5.67 22.60
CA PHE A 419 5.95 -6.53 22.00
C PHE A 419 4.71 -6.56 22.87
N TYR A 420 3.61 -6.05 22.36
CA TYR A 420 2.33 -5.98 23.06
C TYR A 420 1.38 -7.06 22.57
N THR A 421 0.61 -7.64 23.49
CA THR A 421 -0.60 -8.39 23.19
C THR A 421 -1.70 -7.88 24.11
N LEU A 422 -2.67 -7.18 23.54
CA LEU A 422 -3.73 -6.50 24.27
C LEU A 422 -5.10 -7.04 23.86
N LYS A 423 -6.02 -7.05 24.82
CA LYS A 423 -7.44 -7.36 24.62
C LYS A 423 -8.30 -6.27 25.23
N ARG A 424 -9.37 -5.93 24.54
CA ARG A 424 -10.37 -4.99 25.04
C ARG A 424 -11.13 -5.65 26.19
N SER A 425 -11.25 -4.94 27.30
CA SER A 425 -12.00 -5.44 28.46
C SER A 425 -13.48 -5.61 28.09
N SER A 426 -14.06 -6.73 28.50
CA SER A 426 -15.50 -6.99 28.32
C SER A 426 -16.38 -6.15 29.26
N LYS A 427 -15.80 -5.60 30.33
CA LYS A 427 -16.50 -4.80 31.34
C LYS A 427 -16.44 -3.30 31.06
N ASP A 428 -15.42 -2.86 30.33
CA ASP A 428 -15.16 -1.45 30.05
C ASP A 428 -14.55 -1.32 28.65
N SER A 429 -15.30 -0.76 27.71
CA SER A 429 -14.86 -0.58 26.33
C SER A 429 -13.72 0.45 26.18
N SER A 430 -13.45 1.27 27.19
CA SER A 430 -12.32 2.20 27.18
C SER A 430 -11.01 1.53 27.63
N LEU A 431 -11.09 0.35 28.24
CA LEU A 431 -9.94 -0.32 28.82
C LEU A 431 -9.41 -1.44 27.91
N TRP A 432 -8.12 -1.40 27.61
CA TRP A 432 -7.36 -2.46 26.99
C TRP A 432 -6.39 -3.06 28.00
N VAL A 433 -6.41 -4.37 28.15
CA VAL A 433 -5.56 -5.09 29.11
C VAL A 433 -4.72 -6.13 28.40
N GLY A 434 -3.53 -6.39 28.89
CA GLY A 434 -2.71 -7.43 28.29
C GLY A 434 -1.31 -7.50 28.84
N LYS A 435 -0.38 -7.86 27.97
CA LYS A 435 1.03 -8.03 28.30
C LYS A 435 1.92 -7.25 27.35
N GLU A 436 3.01 -6.77 27.90
CA GLU A 436 4.16 -6.25 27.18
C GLU A 436 5.35 -7.15 27.47
N LEU A 437 6.00 -7.65 26.42
CA LEU A 437 7.29 -8.28 26.49
C LEU A 437 8.32 -7.28 26.00
N VAL A 438 9.21 -6.89 26.91
CA VAL A 438 10.30 -5.96 26.64
C VAL A 438 11.60 -6.75 26.63
N THR A 439 12.42 -6.57 25.59
CA THR A 439 13.74 -7.21 25.52
C THR A 439 14.81 -6.25 25.03
N MET A 440 16.03 -6.45 25.53
CA MET A 440 17.24 -5.76 25.07
C MET A 440 18.22 -6.80 24.53
N HIS A 441 18.72 -6.58 23.31
CA HIS A 441 19.71 -7.44 22.68
C HIS A 441 20.91 -6.62 22.23
N ALA A 442 22.12 -7.03 22.60
CA ALA A 442 23.32 -6.37 22.11
C ALA A 442 23.53 -6.71 20.62
N LEU A 443 23.59 -5.68 19.77
CA LEU A 443 23.86 -5.81 18.34
C LEU A 443 25.36 -5.83 18.04
N THR A 444 26.13 -5.06 18.82
CA THR A 444 27.58 -4.92 18.68
C THR A 444 28.29 -5.05 20.03
N GLY A 445 29.61 -5.07 20.00
CA GLY A 445 30.43 -5.12 21.20
C GLY A 445 30.71 -6.54 21.72
N ALA A 446 31.19 -6.61 22.96
CA ALA A 446 31.61 -7.85 23.60
C ALA A 446 30.44 -8.81 23.82
N ARG A 447 29.22 -8.28 23.95
CA ARG A 447 28.00 -9.05 24.17
C ARG A 447 27.17 -9.27 22.90
N ALA A 448 27.68 -8.93 21.71
CA ALA A 448 26.93 -9.03 20.45
C ALA A 448 26.19 -10.37 20.29
N GLY A 449 24.91 -10.31 19.93
CA GLY A 449 23.99 -11.44 19.82
C GLY A 449 23.34 -11.89 21.14
N SER A 450 23.80 -11.39 22.29
CA SER A 450 23.28 -11.80 23.60
C SER A 450 22.06 -10.99 24.02
N LYS A 451 21.13 -11.64 24.71
CA LYS A 451 20.02 -10.97 25.41
C LYS A 451 20.56 -10.32 26.68
N VAL A 452 20.46 -9.00 26.76
CA VAL A 452 20.96 -8.18 27.87
C VAL A 452 19.92 -8.11 28.99
N ALA A 453 18.65 -7.93 28.64
CA ALA A 453 17.55 -7.85 29.59
C ALA A 453 16.25 -8.39 28.98
N GLU A 454 15.35 -8.87 29.84
CA GLU A 454 14.01 -9.29 29.49
C GLU A 454 13.05 -9.00 30.64
N GLY A 455 11.89 -8.43 30.30
CA GLY A 455 10.80 -8.19 31.23
C GLY A 455 9.44 -8.50 30.60
N ILE A 456 8.56 -9.05 31.42
CA ILE A 456 7.14 -9.27 31.09
C ILE A 456 6.34 -8.40 32.03
N LEU A 457 5.58 -7.47 31.47
CA LEU A 457 4.71 -6.57 32.20
C LEU A 457 3.25 -6.91 31.92
N ASP A 458 2.41 -6.84 32.95
CA ASP A 458 0.97 -6.69 32.76
C ASP A 458 0.68 -5.21 32.46
N VAL A 459 -0.22 -4.97 31.51
CA VAL A 459 -0.52 -3.63 30.99
C VAL A 459 -2.01 -3.35 31.07
N GLN A 460 -2.35 -2.12 31.43
CA GLN A 460 -3.68 -1.53 31.30
C GLN A 460 -3.57 -0.18 30.59
N LEU A 461 -4.23 -0.06 29.45
CA LEU A 461 -4.33 1.18 28.68
C LEU A 461 -5.78 1.63 28.64
N TYR A 462 -6.05 2.79 29.22
CA TYR A 462 -7.33 3.47 29.07
C TYR A 462 -7.26 4.33 27.83
N MET A 463 -8.28 4.22 26.98
CA MET A 463 -8.33 4.83 25.66
C MET A 463 -9.70 5.43 25.42
N GLN A 464 -9.73 6.64 24.89
CA GLN A 464 -10.95 7.30 24.46
C GLN A 464 -10.82 7.65 22.98
N PRO A 465 -11.92 7.60 22.19
CA PRO A 465 -11.90 8.08 20.82
C PRO A 465 -11.37 9.51 20.78
N ASP A 466 -10.46 9.78 19.86
CA ASP A 466 -9.91 11.10 19.61
C ASP A 466 -10.49 11.62 18.28
N PRO A 467 -11.55 12.46 18.34
CA PRO A 467 -12.19 12.97 17.13
C PRO A 467 -11.26 13.91 16.36
N GLU A 468 -10.33 14.60 17.02
CA GLU A 468 -9.39 15.52 16.38
C GLU A 468 -8.28 14.76 15.63
N ALA A 469 -7.77 13.68 16.22
CA ALA A 469 -6.76 12.85 15.58
C ALA A 469 -7.33 11.92 14.51
N SER A 470 -8.64 11.59 14.56
CA SER A 470 -9.30 10.74 13.55
C SER A 470 -9.15 11.31 12.13
N TRP A 471 -9.00 12.62 12.02
CA TRP A 471 -8.75 13.33 10.77
C TRP A 471 -7.38 13.16 10.15
N LYS A 472 -6.37 12.87 10.97
CA LYS A 472 -5.01 12.59 10.50
C LYS A 472 -4.85 11.15 10.00
N VAL A 473 -5.83 10.31 10.32
CA VAL A 473 -5.91 8.88 9.98
C VAL A 473 -6.65 8.65 8.66
N LEU A 474 -7.53 9.58 8.30
CA LEU A 474 -8.29 9.69 7.05
C LEU A 474 -7.49 10.48 6.00
#